data_AF-A0A142NKG2-F1
#
_entry.id   AF-A0A142NKG2-F1
#
_cell.length_a   1.000
_cell.length_b   1.000
_cell.length_c   1.000
_cell.angle_alpha   90.00
_cell.angle_beta   90.00
_cell.angle_gamma   90.00
#
_symmetry.space_group_name_H-M   'P 1'
#
loop_
_entity.id
_entity.type
_entity.pdbx_description
1 polymer ?
#
loop_
_entity_poly.entity_id
_entity_poly.type
_entity_poly.pdbx_seq_one_letter_code
_entity_poly.pdbx_strand_id
1 'polypeptide(L)'
;MTPELSPILTSVPGAKDATDAQRVAEELGVPTDVVIYFAVDFDAYGDDIVDYVLPYFRGINETIQGYPVGVYGARRVCSEVSQEGLAVASYVGNLSSGWSGNIGQKMPENWAYDQYSEFNVNVYDEDGNGQGTIGIDQLVASNRYGLEWWPDRP
;
A
#
# COMPACT_ATOMS: atom_id res chain seq x y z
N MET A 1 -12.62 -16.28 12.21
CA MET A 1 -13.49 -15.19 12.69
C MET A 1 -12.71 -13.91 12.47
N THR A 2 -12.80 -13.35 11.27
CA THR A 2 -12.21 -12.04 10.95
C THR A 2 -13.09 -10.99 11.65
N PRO A 3 -12.52 -10.10 12.47
CA PRO A 3 -13.25 -8.94 12.99
C PRO A 3 -13.78 -8.13 11.81
N GLU A 4 -14.91 -7.46 11.98
CA GLU A 4 -15.67 -6.84 10.90
C GLU A 4 -14.79 -5.96 10.00
N LEU A 5 -14.52 -6.42 8.78
CA LEU A 5 -13.86 -5.65 7.71
C LEU A 5 -14.81 -4.64 7.07
N SER A 6 -16.13 -4.89 7.20
CA SER A 6 -17.24 -4.07 6.69
C SER A 6 -17.14 -2.56 6.97
N PRO A 7 -16.76 -2.08 8.18
CA PRO A 7 -16.71 -0.66 8.46
C PRO A 7 -15.44 0.04 7.96
N ILE A 8 -14.39 -0.69 7.55
CA ILE A 8 -13.09 -0.12 7.18
C ILE A 8 -12.73 -0.29 5.71
N LEU A 9 -13.19 -1.36 5.06
CA LEU A 9 -12.92 -1.66 3.65
C LEU A 9 -14.22 -1.77 2.88
N THR A 10 -14.91 -0.64 2.72
CA THR A 10 -16.05 -0.51 1.81
C THR A 10 -15.92 0.80 1.02
N SER A 11 -16.82 1.05 0.07
CA SER A 11 -16.70 2.22 -0.81
C SER A 11 -16.71 3.56 -0.06
N VAL A 12 -17.49 3.69 1.03
CA VAL A 12 -17.57 4.93 1.81
C VAL A 12 -16.24 5.23 2.55
N PRO A 13 -15.65 4.29 3.31
CA PRO A 13 -14.28 4.42 3.81
C PRO A 13 -13.26 4.72 2.70
N GLY A 14 -13.34 4.03 1.56
CA GLY A 14 -12.42 4.25 0.43
C GLY A 14 -12.47 5.67 -0.11
N ALA A 15 -13.67 6.24 -0.27
CA ALA A 15 -13.84 7.63 -0.68
C ALA A 15 -13.27 8.61 0.34
N LYS A 16 -13.47 8.34 1.64
CA LYS A 16 -12.91 9.16 2.72
C LYS A 16 -11.39 9.13 2.70
N ASP A 17 -10.78 7.95 2.63
CA ASP A 17 -9.33 7.79 2.63
C ASP A 17 -8.70 8.42 1.38
N ALA A 18 -9.35 8.32 0.22
CA ALA A 18 -8.93 9.02 -0.99
C ALA A 18 -8.91 10.54 -0.82
N THR A 19 -9.95 11.11 -0.19
CA THR A 19 -10.03 12.55 0.09
C THR A 19 -8.92 12.99 1.03
N ASP A 20 -8.68 12.23 2.10
CA ASP A 20 -7.63 12.53 3.08
C ASP A 20 -6.23 12.41 2.47
N ALA A 21 -6.00 11.35 1.69
CA ALA A 21 -4.72 11.13 1.00
C ALA A 21 -4.43 12.25 -0.02
N GLN A 22 -5.41 12.63 -0.83
CA GLN A 22 -5.26 13.73 -1.79
C GLN A 22 -4.94 15.05 -1.07
N ARG A 23 -5.70 15.40 -0.03
CA ARG A 23 -5.47 16.62 0.74
C ARG A 23 -4.05 16.68 1.32
N VAL A 24 -3.59 15.59 1.94
CA VAL A 24 -2.23 15.53 2.51
C VAL A 24 -1.17 15.58 1.42
N ALA A 25 -1.37 14.91 0.28
CA ALA A 25 -0.45 14.96 -0.85
C ALA A 25 -0.31 16.40 -1.39
N GLU A 26 -1.42 17.12 -1.53
CA GLU A 26 -1.43 18.53 -1.93
C GLU A 26 -0.73 19.44 -0.90
N GLU A 27 -1.00 19.26 0.39
CA GLU A 27 -0.36 20.00 1.49
C GLU A 27 1.16 19.80 1.53
N LEU A 28 1.63 18.61 1.17
CA LEU A 28 3.06 18.26 1.09
C LEU A 28 3.71 18.62 -0.25
N GLY A 29 2.95 19.13 -1.22
CA GLY A 29 3.46 19.47 -2.55
C GLY A 29 3.83 18.27 -3.42
N VAL A 30 3.23 17.10 -3.16
CA VAL A 30 3.43 15.89 -3.96
C VAL A 30 2.84 16.10 -5.37
N PRO A 31 3.61 15.91 -6.45
CA PRO A 31 3.10 16.02 -7.82
C PRO A 31 2.01 14.99 -8.15
N THR A 32 1.09 15.38 -9.03
CA THR A 32 -0.10 14.62 -9.42
C THR A 32 0.18 13.36 -10.28
N ASP A 33 1.43 13.09 -10.61
CA ASP A 33 1.87 11.88 -11.31
C ASP A 33 2.50 10.83 -10.37
N VAL A 34 2.51 11.10 -9.06
CA VAL A 34 3.02 10.19 -8.04
C VAL A 34 1.93 9.22 -7.59
N VAL A 35 2.26 7.93 -7.59
CA VAL A 35 1.35 6.86 -7.13
C VAL A 35 1.16 6.94 -5.61
N ILE A 36 -0.09 6.92 -5.14
CA ILE A 36 -0.43 6.77 -3.72
C ILE A 36 -0.88 5.33 -3.46
N TYR A 37 -0.18 4.63 -2.56
CA TYR A 37 -0.48 3.23 -2.22
C TYR A 37 -1.46 3.14 -1.06
N PHE A 38 -2.65 2.59 -1.30
CA PHE A 38 -3.66 2.32 -0.28
C PHE A 38 -3.47 0.91 0.28
N ALA A 39 -3.53 0.78 1.60
CA ALA A 39 -3.09 -0.43 2.31
C ALA A 39 -4.24 -1.39 2.63
N VAL A 40 -4.03 -2.67 2.29
CA VAL A 40 -4.77 -3.81 2.80
C VAL A 40 -3.81 -4.61 3.68
N ASP A 41 -3.64 -4.16 4.93
CA ASP A 41 -2.61 -4.65 5.86
C ASP A 41 -3.13 -5.75 6.79
N PHE A 42 -3.66 -6.82 6.20
CA PHE A 42 -4.05 -8.05 6.90
C PHE A 42 -4.15 -9.21 5.90
N ASP A 43 -4.38 -10.41 6.42
CA ASP A 43 -4.55 -11.61 5.59
C ASP A 43 -5.92 -11.67 4.89
N ALA A 44 -6.13 -10.82 3.89
CA ALA A 44 -7.33 -10.83 3.05
C ALA A 44 -7.27 -11.97 2.01
N TYR A 45 -8.29 -12.82 1.97
CA TYR A 45 -8.37 -13.92 1.01
C TYR A 45 -9.82 -14.29 0.67
N GLY A 46 -10.04 -14.78 -0.55
CA GLY A 46 -11.36 -15.27 -0.97
C GLY A 46 -12.41 -14.15 -0.93
N ASP A 47 -13.49 -14.39 -0.21
CA ASP A 47 -14.62 -13.45 -0.11
C ASP A 47 -14.21 -12.11 0.52
N ASP A 48 -13.17 -12.06 1.35
CA ASP A 48 -12.68 -10.79 1.91
C ASP A 48 -12.25 -9.80 0.80
N ILE A 49 -11.67 -10.33 -0.29
CA ILE A 49 -11.24 -9.50 -1.41
C ILE A 49 -12.46 -9.00 -2.19
N VAL A 50 -13.39 -9.90 -2.50
CA VAL A 50 -14.56 -9.62 -3.33
C VAL A 50 -15.54 -8.68 -2.62
N ASP A 51 -15.81 -8.93 -1.35
CA ASP A 51 -16.88 -8.27 -0.59
C ASP A 51 -16.43 -6.96 0.07
N TYR A 52 -15.12 -6.78 0.28
CA TYR A 52 -14.58 -5.60 0.99
C TYR A 52 -13.50 -4.86 0.21
N VAL A 53 -12.41 -5.55 -0.16
CA VAL A 53 -11.26 -4.88 -0.79
C VAL A 53 -11.64 -4.25 -2.14
N LEU A 54 -12.32 -4.98 -3.02
CA LEU A 54 -12.71 -4.43 -4.32
C LEU A 54 -13.70 -3.25 -4.17
N PRO A 55 -14.76 -3.32 -3.35
CA PRO A 55 -15.60 -2.15 -3.05
C PRO A 55 -14.84 -0.94 -2.48
N TYR A 56 -13.87 -1.17 -1.59
CA TYR A 56 -13.00 -0.12 -1.04
C TYR A 56 -12.22 0.60 -2.15
N PHE A 57 -11.54 -0.17 -3.01
CA PHE A 57 -10.78 0.40 -4.12
C PHE A 57 -11.65 1.07 -5.19
N ARG A 58 -12.90 0.62 -5.39
CA ARG A 58 -13.88 1.34 -6.23
C ARG A 58 -14.20 2.71 -5.64
N GLY A 59 -14.48 2.79 -4.34
CA GLY A 59 -14.71 4.07 -3.65
C GLY A 59 -13.53 5.03 -3.73
N ILE A 60 -12.30 4.51 -3.64
CA ILE A 60 -11.07 5.29 -3.87
C ILE A 60 -11.07 5.87 -5.28
N ASN A 61 -11.22 5.02 -6.31
CA ASN A 61 -11.13 5.43 -7.71
C ASN A 61 -12.25 6.41 -8.13
N GLU A 62 -13.42 6.32 -7.51
CA GLU A 62 -14.52 7.26 -7.74
C GLU A 62 -14.25 8.65 -7.14
N THR A 63 -13.34 8.75 -6.16
CA THR A 63 -13.15 9.98 -5.37
C THR A 63 -11.81 10.66 -5.62
N ILE A 64 -10.73 9.89 -5.74
CA ILE A 64 -9.38 10.43 -5.88
C ILE A 64 -9.23 11.18 -7.21
N GLN A 65 -8.67 12.38 -7.17
CA GLN A 65 -8.39 13.16 -8.36
C GLN A 65 -6.90 13.48 -8.45
N GLY A 66 -6.33 13.30 -9.64
CA GLY A 66 -4.97 13.73 -9.91
C GLY A 66 -3.88 12.93 -9.19
N TYR A 67 -4.14 11.72 -8.68
CA TYR A 67 -3.09 10.83 -8.21
C TYR A 67 -3.38 9.39 -8.65
N PRO A 68 -2.45 8.70 -9.33
CA PRO A 68 -2.63 7.30 -9.65
C PRO A 68 -2.74 6.42 -8.39
N VAL A 69 -3.66 5.45 -8.41
CA VAL A 69 -3.91 4.56 -7.27
C VAL A 69 -2.94 3.37 -7.31
N GLY A 70 -2.23 3.13 -6.22
CA GLY A 70 -1.48 1.91 -5.95
C GLY A 70 -2.14 1.08 -4.85
N VAL A 71 -1.84 -0.21 -4.81
CA VAL A 71 -2.29 -1.12 -3.76
C VAL A 71 -1.11 -1.65 -2.97
N TYR A 72 -1.21 -1.62 -1.64
CA TYR A 72 -0.36 -2.41 -0.76
C TYR A 72 -1.13 -3.61 -0.21
N GLY A 73 -0.51 -4.78 -0.20
CA GLY A 73 -1.07 -5.97 0.45
C GLY A 73 -0.44 -7.27 -0.03
N ALA A 74 -1.10 -8.38 0.28
CA ALA A 74 -0.70 -9.70 -0.21
C ALA A 74 -0.70 -9.77 -1.75
N ARG A 75 0.07 -10.70 -2.33
CA ARG A 75 0.18 -10.90 -3.79
C ARG A 75 -1.18 -11.06 -4.47
N ARG A 76 -2.09 -11.84 -3.87
CA ARG A 76 -3.44 -12.07 -4.40
C ARG A 76 -4.27 -10.79 -4.41
N VAL A 77 -4.26 -10.03 -3.31
CA VAL A 77 -4.93 -8.72 -3.22
C VAL A 77 -4.41 -7.79 -4.31
N CYS A 78 -3.09 -7.63 -4.40
CA CYS A 78 -2.46 -6.79 -5.41
C CYS A 78 -2.87 -7.18 -6.84
N SER A 79 -2.88 -8.50 -7.11
CA SER A 79 -3.24 -9.04 -8.42
C SER A 79 -4.72 -8.80 -8.76
N GLU A 80 -5.64 -9.08 -7.84
CA GLU A 80 -7.08 -8.96 -8.08
C GLU A 80 -7.52 -7.49 -8.21
N VAL A 81 -7.01 -6.59 -7.36
CA VAL A 81 -7.27 -5.14 -7.47
C VAL A 81 -6.73 -4.59 -8.81
N SER A 82 -5.53 -5.00 -9.22
CA SER A 82 -4.95 -4.56 -10.49
C SER A 82 -5.69 -5.13 -11.71
N GLN A 83 -6.17 -6.38 -11.64
CA GLN A 83 -6.94 -7.00 -12.74
C GLN A 83 -8.28 -6.32 -12.97
N GLU A 84 -8.91 -5.78 -11.92
CA GLU A 84 -10.12 -4.95 -12.02
C GLU A 84 -9.83 -3.53 -12.53
N GLY A 85 -8.57 -3.19 -12.80
CA GLY A 85 -8.15 -1.85 -13.26
C GLY A 85 -8.21 -0.78 -12.17
N LEU A 86 -8.27 -1.18 -10.89
CA LEU A 86 -8.42 -0.27 -9.76
C LEU A 86 -7.09 0.19 -9.14
N ALA A 87 -5.96 -0.40 -9.56
CA ALA A 87 -4.63 0.05 -9.18
C ALA A 87 -3.65 -0.07 -10.37
N VAL A 88 -2.77 0.92 -10.50
CA VAL A 88 -1.75 0.97 -11.55
C VAL A 88 -0.43 0.31 -11.14
N ALA A 89 -0.17 0.20 -9.83
CA ALA A 89 1.06 -0.36 -9.28
C ALA A 89 0.81 -1.12 -7.97
N SER A 90 1.65 -2.12 -7.70
CA SER A 90 1.54 -2.99 -6.53
C SER A 90 2.76 -2.87 -5.61
N TYR A 91 2.52 -2.54 -4.34
CA TYR A 91 3.49 -2.67 -3.25
C TYR A 91 3.18 -3.98 -2.53
N VAL A 92 4.01 -4.99 -2.74
CA VAL A 92 3.75 -6.35 -2.26
C VAL A 92 4.31 -6.55 -0.85
N GLY A 93 3.44 -6.87 0.10
CA GLY A 93 3.80 -7.21 1.49
C GLY A 93 4.28 -8.66 1.63
N ASN A 94 5.46 -9.00 1.10
CA ASN A 94 6.03 -10.36 1.21
C ASN A 94 6.67 -10.65 2.57
N LEU A 95 6.97 -9.63 3.39
CA LEU A 95 7.44 -9.77 4.78
C LEU A 95 6.42 -10.54 5.61
N SER A 96 5.13 -10.33 5.33
CA SER A 96 4.01 -11.11 5.85
C SER A 96 3.90 -12.48 5.16
N SER A 97 4.94 -13.31 5.30
CA SER A 97 5.01 -14.63 4.65
C SER A 97 3.90 -15.61 5.11
N GLY A 98 3.23 -15.30 6.23
CA GLY A 98 2.11 -16.05 6.77
C GLY A 98 0.75 -15.71 6.17
N TRP A 99 0.63 -14.65 5.36
CA TRP A 99 -0.63 -14.31 4.70
C TRP A 99 -0.99 -15.34 3.62
N SER A 100 -2.18 -15.92 3.72
CA SER A 100 -2.81 -16.81 2.75
C SER A 100 -2.77 -16.25 1.33
N GLY A 101 -2.94 -14.93 1.18
CA GLY A 101 -2.83 -14.24 -0.10
C GLY A 101 -1.42 -14.21 -0.73
N ASN A 102 -0.37 -14.63 -0.03
CA ASN A 102 1.00 -14.75 -0.55
C ASN A 102 1.34 -16.19 -0.96
N ILE A 103 0.82 -17.18 -0.24
CA ILE A 103 1.20 -18.58 -0.37
C ILE A 103 0.73 -19.15 -1.73
N GLY A 104 1.68 -19.60 -2.54
CA GLY A 104 1.42 -20.18 -3.86
C GLY A 104 1.03 -19.15 -4.95
N GLN A 105 1.04 -17.86 -4.62
CA GLN A 105 0.67 -16.79 -5.55
C GLN A 105 1.90 -16.24 -6.29
N LYS A 106 1.73 -15.99 -7.59
CA LYS A 106 2.75 -15.33 -8.40
C LYS A 106 2.89 -13.85 -8.00
N MET A 107 4.05 -13.27 -8.28
CA MET A 107 4.22 -11.83 -8.16
C MET A 107 3.31 -11.12 -9.18
N PRO A 108 2.58 -10.04 -8.81
CA PRO A 108 1.79 -9.27 -9.77
C PRO A 108 2.70 -8.62 -10.81
N GLU A 109 2.24 -8.49 -12.06
CA GLU A 109 3.07 -7.99 -13.17
C GLU A 109 3.49 -6.51 -12.98
N ASN A 110 2.65 -5.72 -12.33
CA ASN A 110 2.86 -4.30 -12.02
C ASN A 110 3.49 -4.07 -10.63
N TRP A 111 4.22 -5.05 -10.08
CA TRP A 111 4.91 -4.85 -8.82
C TRP A 111 5.93 -3.71 -8.92
N ALA A 112 5.80 -2.76 -7.99
CA ALA A 112 6.63 -1.59 -7.83
C ALA A 112 7.60 -1.76 -6.64
N TYR A 113 7.11 -2.29 -5.53
CA TYR A 113 7.89 -2.54 -4.34
C TYR A 113 7.62 -3.95 -3.81
N ASP A 114 8.65 -4.59 -3.26
CA ASP A 114 8.59 -5.89 -2.59
C ASP A 114 9.18 -5.73 -1.18
N GLN A 115 8.33 -5.73 -0.16
CA GLN A 115 8.76 -5.70 1.24
C GLN A 115 9.07 -7.13 1.69
N TYR A 116 10.30 -7.40 2.12
CA TYR A 116 10.76 -8.79 2.29
C TYR A 116 11.51 -9.08 3.60
N SER A 117 11.94 -8.07 4.34
CA SER A 117 12.67 -8.25 5.59
C SER A 117 12.48 -7.06 6.52
N GLU A 118 12.61 -7.25 7.83
CA GLU A 118 12.65 -6.19 8.83
C GLU A 118 13.98 -6.28 9.59
N PHE A 119 14.58 -5.13 9.90
CA PHE A 119 15.72 -5.04 10.80
C PHE A 119 15.57 -3.89 11.79
N ASN A 120 16.17 -4.03 12.97
CA ASN A 120 16.13 -3.00 14.00
C ASN A 120 17.32 -2.05 13.86
N VAL A 121 17.06 -0.74 13.94
CA VAL A 121 18.10 0.29 14.03
C VAL A 121 18.03 0.99 15.38
N ASN A 122 19.19 1.33 15.94
CA ASN A 122 19.26 2.16 17.14
C ASN A 122 18.99 3.62 16.76
N VAL A 123 18.13 4.29 17.53
CA VAL A 123 17.86 5.72 17.39
C VAL A 123 18.69 6.48 18.42
N TYR A 124 19.27 7.59 18.00
CA TYR A 124 20.04 8.50 18.85
C TYR A 124 19.45 9.91 18.75
N ASP A 125 19.49 10.67 19.84
CA ASP A 125 19.19 12.10 19.81
C ASP A 125 20.36 12.91 19.20
N GLU A 126 20.19 14.23 19.11
CA GLU A 126 21.20 15.15 18.54
C GLU A 126 22.53 15.18 19.32
N ASP A 127 22.49 14.80 20.60
CA ASP A 127 23.66 14.70 21.48
C ASP A 127 24.32 13.31 21.47
N GLY A 128 23.74 12.35 20.72
CA GLY A 128 24.25 10.99 20.58
C GLY A 128 23.82 10.03 21.70
N ASN A 129 22.83 10.38 22.52
CA ASN A 129 22.28 9.46 23.52
C ASN A 129 21.25 8.51 22.88
N GLY A 130 21.33 7.23 23.23
CA GLY A 130 20.42 6.21 22.69
C GLY A 130 18.97 6.41 23.18
N GLN A 131 18.03 6.44 22.24
CA GLN A 131 16.59 6.64 22.47
C GLN A 131 15.77 5.35 22.29
N GLY A 132 16.41 4.24 21.90
CA GLY A 132 15.79 2.93 21.72
C GLY A 132 16.06 2.34 20.34
N THR A 133 15.22 1.40 19.92
CA THR A 133 15.27 0.77 18.60
C THR A 133 13.98 0.97 17.84
N ILE A 134 14.07 1.17 16.52
CA ILE A 134 12.92 1.15 15.61
C ILE A 134 13.11 0.03 14.58
N GLY A 135 12.02 -0.66 14.26
CA GLY A 135 11.96 -1.61 13.14
C GLY A 135 11.88 -0.85 11.82
N ILE A 136 12.69 -1.26 10.85
CA ILE A 136 12.71 -0.71 9.50
C ILE A 136 12.56 -1.86 8.52
N ASP A 137 11.58 -1.73 7.64
CA ASP A 137 11.36 -2.70 6.58
C ASP A 137 12.29 -2.46 5.39
N GLN A 138 12.80 -3.56 4.84
CA GLN A 138 13.58 -3.59 3.62
C GLN A 138 12.67 -3.84 2.43
N LEU A 139 12.82 -2.98 1.44
CA LEU A 139 12.08 -3.03 0.18
C LEU A 139 13.04 -3.28 -0.98
N VAL A 140 12.61 -4.07 -1.96
CA VAL A 140 13.21 -4.05 -3.30
C VAL A 140 12.31 -3.22 -4.21
N ALA A 141 12.88 -2.21 -4.88
CA ALA A 141 12.17 -1.42 -5.87
C ALA A 141 12.32 -2.04 -7.27
N SER A 142 11.20 -2.15 -7.98
CA SER A 142 11.15 -2.55 -9.39
C SER A 142 11.66 -1.41 -10.27
N ASN A 143 12.57 -1.72 -11.19
CA ASN A 143 13.08 -0.73 -12.16
C ASN A 143 12.03 -0.25 -13.18
N ARG A 144 10.86 -0.89 -13.24
CA ARG A 144 9.78 -0.55 -14.20
C ARG A 144 8.64 0.24 -13.58
N TYR A 145 8.30 -0.05 -12.32
CA TYR A 145 7.12 0.51 -11.65
C TYR A 145 7.43 1.19 -10.31
N GLY A 146 8.62 0.96 -9.73
CA GLY A 146 9.09 1.59 -8.49
C GLY A 146 9.67 2.98 -8.75
N LEU A 147 8.84 3.90 -9.26
CA LEU A 147 9.23 5.30 -9.43
C LEU A 147 9.05 6.04 -8.11
N GLU A 148 10.14 6.61 -7.62
CA GLU A 148 10.18 7.36 -6.36
C GLU A 148 10.16 8.86 -6.64
N TRP A 149 9.31 9.57 -5.91
CA TRP A 149 9.36 11.02 -5.81
C TRP A 149 10.06 11.44 -4.52
N TRP A 150 10.82 12.53 -4.60
CA TRP A 150 11.42 13.19 -3.44
C TRP A 150 11.35 14.71 -3.64
N PRO A 151 10.97 15.51 -2.62
CA PRO A 151 10.79 16.96 -2.77
C PRO A 151 12.06 17.70 -3.23
N ASP A 152 13.25 17.17 -2.90
CA ASP A 152 14.55 17.76 -3.23
C ASP A 152 15.32 17.04 -4.35
N ARG A 153 14.70 16.10 -5.09
CA ARG A 153 15.38 15.51 -6.27
C ARG A 153 15.41 16.59 -7.39
N PRO A 154 16.60 16.91 -7.95
CA PRO A 154 16.76 17.97 -8.94
C PRO A 154 16.07 17.68 -10.28
#